data_AF-A0AAU7CMW9-F1
#
_entry.id   AF-A0AAU7CMW9-F1
#
_cell.length_a   1.000
_cell.length_b   1.000
_cell.length_c   1.000
_cell.angle_alpha   90.00
_cell.angle_beta   90.00
_cell.angle_gamma   90.00
#
_symmetry.space_group_name_H-M   'P 1'
#
loop_
_entity.id
_entity.type
_entity.pdbx_description
1 polymer ?
#
loop_
_entity_poly.entity_id
_entity_poly.type
_entity_poly.pdbx_seq_one_letter_code
_entity_poly.pdbx_strand_id
1 'polypeptide(L)'
;MEESRLYEVQLRRLRLIRDATAAGLICWQRSEDDQDYFNSVSDLIATYIQFRFPSYNDDVGSDRDYVRIGEDRFMIGTPGWWLVVEILAAGLPDWRNHLQSIFAHYEFDIRRLTTALEHRGT
;
A
#
# COMPACT_ATOMS: atom_id res chain seq x y z
N MET A 1 -17.90 -18.83 -4.02
CA MET A 1 -17.01 -19.28 -5.13
C MET A 1 -16.74 -18.15 -6.12
N GLU A 2 -17.73 -17.34 -6.47
CA GLU A 2 -17.57 -16.17 -7.36
C GLU A 2 -16.78 -15.01 -6.74
N GLU A 3 -16.97 -14.73 -5.45
CA GLU A 3 -16.21 -13.69 -4.72
C GLU A 3 -14.70 -13.96 -4.74
N SER A 4 -14.28 -15.22 -4.56
CA SER A 4 -12.87 -15.61 -4.64
C SER A 4 -12.30 -15.40 -6.06
N ARG A 5 -13.11 -15.57 -7.09
CA ARG A 5 -12.68 -15.33 -8.49
C ARG A 5 -12.56 -13.85 -8.79
N LEU A 6 -13.50 -13.02 -8.30
CA LEU A 6 -13.42 -11.56 -8.44
C LEU A 6 -12.16 -11.02 -7.77
N TYR A 7 -11.87 -11.48 -6.54
CA TYR A 7 -10.69 -11.07 -5.80
C TYR A 7 -9.39 -11.42 -6.54
N GLU A 8 -9.26 -12.63 -7.09
CA GLU A 8 -8.09 -13.02 -7.89
C GLU A 8 -7.92 -12.17 -9.16
N VAL A 9 -9.03 -11.79 -9.82
CA VAL A 9 -8.99 -10.90 -10.99
C VAL A 9 -8.50 -9.51 -10.58
N GLN A 10 -8.98 -8.98 -9.46
CA GLN A 10 -8.51 -7.71 -8.90
C GLN A 10 -7.01 -7.76 -8.60
N LEU A 11 -6.52 -8.79 -7.90
CA LEU A 11 -5.09 -8.93 -7.62
C LEU A 11 -4.26 -9.05 -8.90
N ARG A 12 -4.74 -9.79 -9.90
CA ARG A 12 -4.07 -9.88 -11.21
C ARG A 12 -3.99 -8.51 -11.90
N ARG A 13 -5.06 -7.71 -11.86
CA ARG A 13 -5.06 -6.34 -12.38
C ARG A 13 -4.01 -5.48 -11.69
N LEU A 14 -3.91 -5.55 -10.35
CA LEU A 14 -2.91 -4.79 -9.60
C LEU A 14 -1.47 -5.18 -9.95
N ARG A 15 -1.19 -6.48 -10.11
CA ARG A 15 0.13 -6.97 -10.56
C ARG A 15 0.51 -6.38 -11.92
N LEU A 16 -0.44 -6.35 -12.87
CA LEU A 16 -0.21 -5.74 -14.18
C LEU A 16 0.05 -4.22 -14.10
N ILE A 17 -0.70 -3.51 -13.25
CA ILE A 17 -0.47 -2.07 -13.03
C ILE A 17 0.90 -1.83 -12.42
N ARG A 18 1.34 -2.66 -11.46
CA ARG A 18 2.67 -2.58 -10.86
C ARG A 18 3.76 -2.79 -11.90
N ASP A 19 3.64 -3.84 -12.70
CA ASP A 19 4.64 -4.17 -13.73
C ASP A 19 4.70 -3.08 -14.81
N ALA A 20 3.55 -2.53 -15.22
CA ALA A 20 3.49 -1.39 -16.13
C ALA A 20 4.08 -0.10 -15.51
N THR A 21 3.90 0.11 -14.21
CA THR A 21 4.51 1.23 -13.48
C THR A 21 6.04 1.07 -13.42
N ALA A 22 6.52 -0.12 -13.10
CA ALA A 22 7.96 -0.43 -13.07
C ALA A 22 8.62 -0.26 -14.46
N ALA A 23 7.87 -0.53 -15.53
CA ALA A 23 8.31 -0.32 -16.90
C ALA A 23 8.20 1.16 -17.37
N GLY A 24 7.71 2.07 -16.52
CA GLY A 24 7.53 3.48 -16.88
C GLY A 24 6.34 3.76 -17.81
N LEU A 25 5.44 2.79 -18.00
CA LEU A 25 4.24 2.93 -18.83
C LEU A 25 3.10 3.63 -18.08
N ILE A 26 3.03 3.42 -16.77
CA ILE A 26 2.13 4.16 -15.88
C ILE A 26 2.98 5.02 -14.96
N CYS A 27 2.74 6.32 -15.00
CA CYS A 27 3.38 7.29 -14.12
C CYS A 27 2.36 7.79 -13.10
N TRP A 28 2.82 8.07 -11.90
CA TRP A 28 1.97 8.54 -10.80
C TRP A 28 2.39 9.95 -10.40
N GLN A 29 1.41 10.80 -10.15
CA GLN A 29 1.60 12.14 -9.60
C GLN A 29 0.84 12.24 -8.29
N ARG A 30 1.53 12.67 -7.23
CA ARG A 30 0.89 12.97 -5.95
C ARG A 30 0.09 14.27 -6.07
N SER A 31 -1.09 14.30 -5.47
CA SER A 31 -1.90 15.52 -5.35
C SER A 31 -1.21 16.53 -4.42
N GLU A 32 -1.30 17.81 -4.76
CA GLU A 32 -0.76 18.89 -3.92
C GLU A 32 -1.63 19.11 -2.67
N ASP A 33 -2.95 18.96 -2.83
CA ASP A 33 -3.96 19.25 -1.79
C ASP A 33 -4.22 18.06 -0.84
N ASP A 34 -3.83 16.84 -1.24
CA ASP A 34 -4.04 15.61 -0.46
C ASP A 34 -2.82 14.69 -0.64
N GLN A 35 -1.93 14.67 0.36
CA GLN A 35 -0.67 13.92 0.29
C GLN A 35 -0.87 12.40 0.20
N ASP A 36 -2.06 11.91 0.55
CA ASP A 36 -2.45 10.50 0.48
C ASP A 36 -3.13 10.14 -0.85
N TYR A 37 -3.24 11.09 -1.78
CA TYR A 37 -3.88 10.93 -3.08
C TYR A 37 -2.88 11.00 -4.24
N PHE A 38 -3.00 10.07 -5.18
CA PHE A 38 -2.13 9.94 -6.34
C PHE A 38 -2.97 9.70 -7.59
N ASN A 39 -2.67 10.41 -8.67
CA ASN A 39 -3.31 10.21 -9.97
C ASN A 39 -2.36 9.53 -10.93
N SER A 40 -2.89 8.66 -11.79
CA SER A 40 -2.12 8.25 -12.97
C SER A 40 -2.08 9.40 -13.97
N VAL A 41 -0.91 9.60 -14.58
CA VAL A 41 -0.69 10.64 -15.62
C VAL A 41 -0.37 10.02 -16.98
N SER A 42 -0.75 8.76 -17.20
CA SER A 42 -0.56 8.06 -18.47
C SER A 42 -1.88 7.83 -19.20
N ASP A 43 -1.81 7.77 -20.53
CA ASP A 43 -2.98 7.53 -21.40
C ASP A 43 -3.49 6.07 -21.35
N LEU A 44 -2.72 5.16 -20.74
CA LEU A 44 -3.05 3.73 -20.67
C LEU A 44 -4.18 3.44 -19.69
N ILE A 45 -4.24 4.18 -18.58
CA ILE A 45 -5.30 4.06 -17.59
C ILE A 45 -5.49 5.39 -16.87
N ALA A 46 -6.71 5.90 -16.86
CA ALA A 46 -7.12 7.00 -16.00
C ALA A 46 -7.63 6.42 -14.68
N THR A 47 -6.82 6.52 -13.62
CA THR A 47 -7.16 6.01 -12.29
C THR A 47 -6.45 6.82 -11.22
N TYR A 48 -6.74 6.51 -9.97
CA TYR A 48 -6.12 7.13 -8.81
C TYR A 48 -5.84 6.09 -7.75
N ILE A 49 -4.91 6.40 -6.84
CA ILE A 49 -4.68 5.70 -5.60
C ILE A 49 -4.96 6.68 -4.46
N GLN A 50 -5.72 6.25 -3.45
CA GLN A 50 -5.93 7.03 -2.23
C GLN A 50 -5.72 6.15 -1.02
N PHE A 51 -4.83 6.56 -0.12
CA PHE A 51 -4.79 6.00 1.22
C PHE A 51 -5.80 6.72 2.10
N ARG A 52 -6.56 5.94 2.85
CA ARG A 52 -7.46 6.44 3.88
C ARG A 52 -7.01 5.83 5.18
N PHE A 53 -6.30 6.65 5.93
CA PHE A 53 -6.11 6.46 7.36
C PHE A 53 -7.12 7.38 8.02
N PRO A 54 -8.07 6.91 8.84
CA PRO A 54 -8.79 7.80 9.72
C PRO A 54 -7.72 8.55 10.52
N SER A 55 -7.66 9.86 10.31
CA SER A 55 -6.89 10.77 11.13
C SER A 55 -7.04 10.35 12.59
N TYR A 56 -5.91 10.25 13.31
CA TYR A 56 -5.72 10.03 14.75
C TYR A 56 -6.82 10.61 15.66
N ASN A 57 -8.06 10.12 15.54
CA ASN A 57 -9.24 10.55 16.28
C ASN A 57 -9.53 9.54 17.39
N ASP A 58 -8.47 8.94 17.95
CA ASP A 58 -8.49 8.00 19.07
C ASP A 58 -9.30 6.69 18.89
N ASP A 59 -9.95 6.48 17.74
CA ASP A 59 -10.59 5.21 17.37
C ASP A 59 -9.59 4.27 16.66
N VAL A 60 -8.77 3.58 17.45
CA VAL A 60 -7.84 2.55 16.96
C VAL A 60 -8.64 1.33 16.47
N GLY A 61 -8.43 0.93 15.21
CA GLY A 61 -8.86 -0.38 14.69
C GLY A 61 -10.23 -0.43 13.98
N SER A 62 -10.65 0.63 13.29
CA SER A 62 -11.90 0.60 12.53
C SER A 62 -11.74 0.03 11.12
N ASP A 63 -12.81 -0.53 10.55
CA ASP A 63 -12.93 -0.97 9.14
C ASP A 63 -12.78 0.19 8.11
N ARG A 64 -12.09 1.28 8.46
CA ARG A 64 -11.93 2.51 7.70
C ARG A 64 -10.50 2.72 7.20
N ASP A 65 -9.57 1.84 7.59
CA ASP A 65 -8.19 1.84 7.14
C ASP A 65 -8.06 1.04 5.85
N TYR A 66 -7.95 1.75 4.73
CA TYR A 66 -7.88 1.10 3.43
C TYR A 66 -7.06 1.90 2.43
N VAL A 67 -6.68 1.21 1.37
CA VAL A 67 -6.25 1.84 0.13
C VAL A 67 -7.30 1.62 -0.94
N ARG A 68 -7.57 2.66 -1.72
CA ARG A 68 -8.45 2.62 -2.88
C ARG A 68 -7.62 2.79 -4.14
N ILE A 69 -7.95 2.04 -5.18
CA ILE A 69 -7.40 2.23 -6.53
C ILE A 69 -8.52 2.18 -7.57
N GLY A 70 -8.91 3.35 -8.07
CA GLY A 70 -10.16 3.50 -8.81
C GLY A 70 -11.36 3.12 -7.93
N GLU A 71 -12.15 2.13 -8.35
CA GLU A 71 -13.30 1.65 -7.58
C GLU A 71 -12.95 0.52 -6.59
N ASP A 72 -11.77 -0.09 -6.73
CA ASP A 72 -11.37 -1.21 -5.87
C ASP A 72 -10.88 -0.70 -4.52
N ARG A 73 -11.29 -1.39 -3.45
CA ARG A 73 -10.93 -1.08 -2.05
C ARG A 73 -10.28 -2.28 -1.39
N PHE A 74 -9.13 -2.05 -0.75
CA PHE A 74 -8.39 -3.09 -0.03
C PHE A 74 -8.05 -2.62 1.38
N MET A 75 -8.41 -3.44 2.37
CA MET A 75 -8.09 -3.20 3.77
C MET A 75 -6.58 -3.32 3.99
N ILE A 76 -6.04 -2.54 4.94
CA ILE A 76 -4.62 -2.64 5.33
C ILE A 76 -4.27 -4.09 5.71
N GLY A 77 -3.07 -4.53 5.34
CA GLY A 77 -2.56 -5.88 5.61
C GLY A 77 -3.06 -6.95 4.65
N THR A 78 -4.00 -6.64 3.74
CA THR A 78 -4.42 -7.57 2.69
C THR A 78 -3.42 -7.60 1.52
N PRO A 79 -3.36 -8.71 0.74
CA PRO A 79 -2.54 -8.78 -0.47
C PRO A 79 -2.80 -7.65 -1.47
N GLY A 80 -4.06 -7.21 -1.60
CA GLY A 80 -4.40 -6.09 -2.48
C GLY A 80 -3.82 -4.76 -1.99
N TRP A 81 -3.88 -4.50 -0.68
CA TRP A 81 -3.23 -3.32 -0.10
C TRP A 81 -1.73 -3.34 -0.35
N TRP A 82 -1.09 -4.48 -0.13
CA TRP A 82 0.35 -4.64 -0.36
C TRP A 82 0.74 -4.39 -1.82
N LEU A 83 -0.04 -4.89 -2.77
CA LEU A 83 0.19 -4.63 -4.19
C LEU A 83 0.07 -3.15 -4.54
N VAL A 84 -0.88 -2.40 -3.97
CA VAL A 84 -0.99 -0.96 -4.24
C VAL A 84 0.22 -0.19 -3.69
N VAL A 85 0.73 -0.59 -2.53
CA VAL A 85 1.96 -0.05 -1.96
C VAL A 85 3.16 -0.32 -2.90
N GLU A 86 3.27 -1.52 -3.47
CA GLU A 86 4.29 -1.87 -4.46
C GLU A 86 4.16 -1.06 -5.76
N ILE A 87 2.93 -0.79 -6.23
CA ILE A 87 2.68 0.04 -7.42
C ILE A 87 3.33 1.41 -7.26
N LEU A 88 3.06 2.10 -6.14
CA LEU A 88 3.66 3.41 -5.89
C LEU A 88 5.17 3.32 -5.69
N ALA A 89 5.68 2.27 -5.03
CA ALA A 89 7.12 2.08 -4.84
C ALA A 89 7.86 1.83 -6.16
N ALA A 90 7.18 1.25 -7.16
CA ALA A 90 7.72 1.06 -8.49
C ALA A 90 7.88 2.39 -9.24
N GLY A 91 6.93 3.32 -9.07
CA GLY A 91 6.86 4.58 -9.83
C GLY A 91 7.41 5.82 -9.11
N LEU A 92 7.53 5.80 -7.78
CA LEU A 92 7.90 6.97 -6.96
C LEU A 92 9.08 6.63 -6.02
N PRO A 93 10.28 7.20 -6.26
CA PRO A 93 11.46 6.96 -5.41
C PRO A 93 11.24 7.32 -3.94
N ASP A 94 10.59 8.45 -3.66
CA ASP A 94 10.35 8.90 -2.29
C ASP A 94 9.44 7.94 -1.52
N TRP A 95 8.45 7.36 -2.21
CA TRP A 95 7.57 6.36 -1.63
C TRP A 95 8.33 5.06 -1.31
N ARG A 96 9.20 4.62 -2.23
CA ARG A 96 10.08 3.46 -1.99
C ARG A 96 10.94 3.66 -0.75
N ASN A 97 11.55 4.84 -0.61
CA ASN A 97 12.39 5.18 0.54
C ASN A 97 11.56 5.21 1.84
N HIS A 98 10.35 5.78 1.79
CA HIS A 98 9.43 5.80 2.92
C HIS A 98 9.08 4.39 3.41
N LEU A 99 8.76 3.47 2.50
CA LEU A 99 8.47 2.07 2.85
C LEU A 99 9.67 1.36 3.47
N GLN A 100 10.87 1.56 2.90
CA GLN A 100 12.10 1.00 3.48
C GLN A 100 12.32 1.48 4.92
N SER A 101 12.04 2.76 5.19
CA SER A 101 12.13 3.32 6.54
C SER A 101 11.11 2.68 7.49
N ILE A 102 9.87 2.46 7.05
CA ILE A 102 8.85 1.77 7.85
C ILE A 102 9.29 0.34 8.17
N PHE A 103 9.81 -0.41 7.19
CA PHE A 103 10.30 -1.77 7.42
C PHE A 103 11.45 -1.82 8.42
N ALA A 104 12.43 -0.94 8.27
CA ALA A 104 13.57 -0.87 9.18
C ALA A 104 13.12 -0.62 10.63
N HIS A 105 12.08 0.21 10.81
CA HIS A 105 11.48 0.46 12.11
C HIS A 105 10.83 -0.81 12.70
N TYR A 106 9.98 -1.49 11.94
CA TYR A 106 9.35 -2.73 12.42
C TYR A 106 10.36 -3.84 12.70
N GLU A 107 11.38 -4.01 11.86
CA GLU A 107 12.45 -4.99 12.12
C GLU A 107 13.20 -4.69 13.41
N PHE A 108 13.45 -3.41 13.69
CA PHE A 108 14.09 -2.99 14.93
C PHE A 108 13.24 -3.34 16.15
N ASP A 109 11.93 -3.06 16.10
CA ASP A 109 11.00 -3.40 17.18
C ASP A 109 10.87 -4.91 17.37
N ILE A 110 10.77 -5.68 16.29
CA ILE A 110 10.77 -7.15 16.33
C ILE A 110 12.05 -7.65 17.02
N ARG A 111 13.23 -7.16 16.63
CA ARG A 111 14.50 -7.54 17.28
C ARG A 111 14.48 -7.25 18.78
N ARG A 112 14.04 -6.05 19.18
CA ARG A 112 13.94 -5.66 20.60
C ARG A 112 13.02 -6.58 21.39
N LEU A 113 11.86 -6.92 20.83
CA LEU A 113 10.89 -7.79 21.48
C LEU A 113 11.41 -9.22 21.60
N THR A 114 12.02 -9.76 20.55
CA THR A 114 12.64 -11.10 20.58
C THR A 114 13.70 -11.20 21.68
N THR A 115 14.63 -10.25 21.73
CA THR A 115 15.67 -10.23 22.78
C THR A 115 15.07 -10.13 24.20
N ALA A 116 14.03 -9.32 24.39
CA ALA A 116 13.36 -9.21 25.69
C ALA A 116 12.64 -10.50 26.12
N LEU A 117 12.06 -11.23 25.16
CA LEU A 117 11.42 -12.52 25.41
C LEU A 117 12.44 -13.61 25.75
N GLU A 118 13.58 -13.64 25.06
CA GLU A 118 14.68 -14.58 25.32
C GLU A 118 15.28 -14.39 26.73
N HIS A 119 15.45 -13.14 27.18
CA HIS A 119 15.97 -12.82 28.52
C HIS A 119 14.97 -13.00 29.67
N ARG A 120 13.67 -13.15 29.39
CA ARG A 120 12.66 -13.49 30.42
C ARG A 120 12.57 -15.00 30.71
N GLY A 121 13.12 -15.83 29.83
CA GLY A 121 13.12 -17.29 29.95
C GLY A 121 14.34 -17.87 30.69
N THR A 122 15.29 -17.03 31.09
CA THR A 122 16.48 -17.34 31.90
C THR A 122 16.35 -16.75 33.29
#